data_AF-A0A5M3XBA6-F1
#
_entry.id   AF-A0A5M3XBA6-F1
#
_cell.length_a   1.000
_cell.length_b   1.000
_cell.length_c   1.000
_cell.angle_alpha   90.00
_cell.angle_beta   90.00
_cell.angle_gamma   90.00
#
_symmetry.space_group_name_H-M   'P 1'
#
loop_
_entity.id
_entity.type
_entity.pdbx_description
1 polymer ?
#
loop_
_entity_poly.entity_id
_entity_poly.type
_entity_poly.pdbx_seq_one_letter_code
_entity_poly.pdbx_strand_id
1 'polypeptide(L)' 'MLTQVIGLPYHEVAEHLGCPVGTVRSRVARARLQFVASLTQAEQAA' A
#
# COMPACT_ATOMS: atom_id res chain seq x y z
N MET A 1 7.63 2.45 5.74
CA MET A 1 8.17 1.87 4.48
C MET A 1 7.22 0.80 3.96
N LEU A 2 6.50 0.95 2.82
CA LEU A 2 5.62 -0.16 2.30
C LEU A 2 6.39 -1.15 1.45
N THR A 3 7.67 -0.87 1.26
CA THR A 3 8.68 -1.80 0.80
C THR A 3 9.03 -2.86 1.84
N GLN A 4 8.56 -2.76 3.10
CA GLN A 4 8.83 -3.76 4.14
C GLN A 4 7.80 -4.90 4.21
N VAL A 5 6.62 -4.76 3.58
CA VAL A 5 5.53 -5.76 3.74
C VAL A 5 5.58 -6.83 2.65
N ILE A 6 6.17 -6.52 1.50
CA ILE A 6 6.36 -7.46 0.40
C ILE A 6 7.78 -7.17 -0.07
N GLY A 7 8.73 -8.07 0.21
CA GLY A 7 10.13 -7.93 -0.21
C GLY A 7 10.34 -7.95 -1.73
N LEU A 8 9.27 -7.73 -2.52
CA LEU A 8 9.28 -7.65 -3.96
C LEU A 8 9.38 -6.17 -4.38
N PRO A 9 10.29 -5.85 -5.31
CA PRO A 9 10.34 -4.51 -5.88
C PRO A 9 9.07 -4.22 -6.68
N TYR A 10 8.65 -2.95 -6.73
CA TYR A 10 7.39 -2.57 -7.37
C TYR A 10 7.30 -2.94 -8.86
N HIS A 11 8.43 -3.15 -9.55
CA HIS A 11 8.45 -3.56 -10.96
C HIS A 11 8.00 -5.01 -11.14
N GLU A 12 8.48 -5.95 -10.32
CA GLU A 12 8.04 -7.35 -10.34
C GLU A 12 6.55 -7.46 -10.04
N VAL A 13 6.06 -6.67 -9.09
CA VAL A 13 4.62 -6.60 -8.77
C VAL A 13 3.82 -6.05 -9.94
N ALA A 14 4.32 -5.00 -10.61
CA ALA A 14 3.69 -4.42 -11.78
C ALA A 14 3.60 -5.42 -12.95
N GLU A 15 4.67 -6.16 -13.20
CA GLU A 15 4.73 -7.22 -14.21
C GLU A 15 3.74 -8.35 -13.90
N HIS A 16 3.75 -8.88 -12.67
CA HIS A 16 2.84 -9.94 -12.26
C HIS A 16 1.35 -9.51 -12.34
N LEU A 17 1.07 -8.24 -12.04
CA LEU A 17 -0.29 -7.67 -12.09
C LEU A 17 -0.69 -7.14 -13.48
N GLY A 18 0.22 -7.14 -14.46
CA GLY A 18 -0.03 -6.55 -15.78
C GLY A 18 -0.43 -5.08 -15.73
N CYS A 19 0.18 -4.28 -14.85
CA CYS A 19 -0.18 -2.88 -14.66
C CYS A 19 1.05 -1.95 -14.54
N PRO A 20 0.94 -0.65 -14.80
CA PRO A 20 2.07 0.27 -14.64
C PRO A 20 2.57 0.35 -13.20
N VAL A 21 3.90 0.48 -13.01
CA VAL A 21 4.52 0.71 -11.69
C VAL A 21 3.89 1.90 -10.94
N GLY A 22 3.50 2.95 -11.66
CA GLY A 22 2.79 4.10 -11.07
C GLY A 22 1.45 3.72 -10.42
N THR A 23 0.75 2.74 -10.97
CA THR A 23 -0.50 2.19 -10.42
C THR A 23 -0.24 1.41 -9.14
N VAL A 24 0.81 0.58 -9.11
CA VAL A 24 1.24 -0.13 -7.90
C VAL A 24 1.54 0.90 -6.80
N ARG A 25 2.35 1.92 -7.11
CA ARG A 25 2.70 3.00 -6.17
C ARG A 25 1.49 3.75 -5.63
N SER A 26 0.52 4.09 -6.49
CA SER A 26 -0.67 4.84 -6.07
C SER A 26 -1.66 3.99 -5.26
N ARG A 27 -1.76 2.68 -5.54
CA ARG A 27 -2.52 1.73 -4.70
C ARG A 27 -1.90 1.63 -3.31
N VAL A 28 -0.59 1.46 -3.25
CA VAL A 28 0.21 1.42 -2.01
C VAL A 28 0.01 2.68 -1.17
N ALA A 29 0.08 3.86 -1.78
CA ALA A 29 -0.13 5.13 -1.08
C ALA A 29 -1.54 5.22 -0.47
N ARG A 30 -2.58 4.86 -1.24
CA ARG A 30 -3.98 4.85 -0.76
C ARG A 30 -4.21 3.85 0.37
N ALA A 31 -3.69 2.63 0.24
CA ALA A 31 -3.80 1.61 1.27
C ALA A 31 -3.17 2.07 2.59
N ARG A 32 -2.04 2.80 2.54
CA ARG A 32 -1.43 3.42 3.74
C ARG A 32 -2.34 4.43 4.41
N LEU A 33 -2.89 5.35 3.61
CA LEU A 33 -3.79 6.39 4.13
C LEU A 33 -5.01 5.76 4.79
N GLN A 34 -5.61 4.75 4.13
CA GLN A 34 -6.74 4.01 4.68
C GLN A 34 -6.37 3.29 5.99
N PHE A 35 -5.22 2.62 6.04
CA PHE A 35 -4.77 1.92 7.24
C PHE A 35 -4.58 2.87 8.43
N VAL A 36 -3.90 4.01 8.21
CA VAL A 36 -3.73 5.02 9.26
C VAL A 36 -5.08 5.57 9.72
N ALA A 37 -5.98 5.88 8.80
CA ALA A 37 -7.32 6.35 9.14
C ALA A 37 -8.08 5.33 10.00
N SER A 38 -8.02 4.05 9.64
CA SER A 38 -8.66 2.98 10.42
C SER A 38 -8.06 2.82 11.82
N LEU A 39 -6.73 2.95 11.97
CA LEU A 39 -6.09 2.93 13.29
C LEU A 39 -6.53 4.11 14.14
N THR A 40 -6.54 5.32 13.60
CA THR A 40 -7.01 6.52 14.34
C THR A 40 -8.47 6.38 14.75
N GLN A 41 -9.34 5.81 13.89
CA GLN A 41 -10.73 5.53 14.27
C GLN A 41 -10.84 4.50 15.39
N ALA A 42 -10.02 3.45 15.37
CA ALA A 42 -10.01 2.43 16.42
C ALA A 42 -9.52 2.99 17.76
N GLU A 43 -8.49 3.85 17.74
CA GLU A 43 -7.98 4.56 18.93
C GLU A 43 -9.04 5.50 19.54
N GLN A 44 -9.85 6.16 18.71
CA GLN A 44 -10.92 7.05 19.17
C GLN A 44 -12.14 6.33 19.74
N ALA A 45 -12.34 5.05 19.36
CA ALA A 45 -13.47 4.24 19.79
C ALA A 45 -13.20 3.46 21.09
N ALA A 46 -11.95 3.49 21.58
CA ALA A 46 -11.49 2.84 22.82
C ALA A 46 -11.50 3.81 23.99
#